data_AF-L7JTG8-F1
#
_entry.id   AF-L7JTG8-F1
#
_cell.length_a   1.000
_cell.length_b   1.000
_cell.length_c   1.000
_cell.angle_alpha   90.00
_cell.angle_beta   90.00
_cell.angle_gamma   90.00
#
_symmetry.space_group_name_H-M   'P 1'
#
loop_
_entity.id
_entity.type
_entity.pdbx_description
1 polymer ?
#
loop_
_entity_poly.entity_id
_entity_poly.type
_entity_poly.pdbx_seq_one_letter_code
_entity_poly.pdbx_strand_id
1 'polypeptide(L)'
;MQYECRLTVLDNDTVALTDLNRQFYYKQNDIGQPKVKILEEYLWQYHNVRINIIHKDVFEVCDYEYDLMFCCFDNVESRMQLNYISYINNIPMIDLGIEGLQMHVKRVDFATNRACLYCMKELYGTKAAFNYCTLKNTNTRNREAYIYSLSLKYESVEDVVEHFNAVNAVKTDEFEVRGIKENILPNACYIASLCASMALKMVDECKYDFIYYNGYEKVHFNFINMVVDPACILCNAKMRKPVIE
;
A
#
# COMPACT_ATOMS: atom_id res chain seq x y z
N MET A 1 -3.01 -34.83 3.43
CA MET A 1 -2.59 -33.97 2.31
C MET A 1 -2.14 -32.66 2.92
N GLN A 2 -0.84 -32.35 2.86
CA GLN A 2 -0.40 -30.97 3.09
C GLN A 2 -0.80 -30.19 1.84
N TYR A 3 -1.66 -29.18 1.99
CA TYR A 3 -1.93 -28.25 0.91
C TYR A 3 -0.65 -27.45 0.68
N GLU A 4 -0.02 -27.64 -0.47
CA GLU A 4 1.18 -26.90 -0.86
C GLU A 4 0.72 -25.53 -1.40
N CYS A 5 0.62 -24.54 -0.51
CA CYS A 5 0.36 -23.16 -0.90
C CYS A 5 1.64 -22.58 -1.53
N ARG A 6 1.56 -22.19 -2.81
CA ARG A 6 2.66 -21.53 -3.53
C ARG A 6 2.45 -20.02 -3.49
N LEU A 7 3.28 -19.33 -2.72
CA LEU A 7 3.22 -17.87 -2.59
C LEU A 7 4.34 -17.23 -3.42
N THR A 8 3.98 -16.28 -4.28
CA THR A 8 4.94 -15.42 -4.98
C THR A 8 4.81 -13.99 -4.45
N VAL A 9 5.94 -13.34 -4.15
CA VAL A 9 5.99 -11.92 -3.76
C VAL A 9 6.68 -11.12 -4.86
N LEU A 10 6.03 -10.05 -5.31
CA LEU A 10 6.52 -9.12 -6.32
C LEU A 10 6.66 -7.74 -5.68
N ASP A 11 7.86 -7.18 -5.73
CA ASP A 11 8.19 -5.83 -5.28
C ASP A 11 9.49 -5.41 -5.98
N ASN A 12 9.58 -4.17 -6.46
CA ASN A 12 10.76 -3.63 -7.17
C ASN A 12 11.66 -2.75 -6.29
N ASP A 13 11.29 -2.55 -5.03
CA ASP A 13 12.01 -1.67 -4.13
C ASP A 13 13.20 -2.35 -3.47
N THR A 14 14.11 -1.49 -3.03
CA THR A 14 15.15 -1.83 -2.06
C THR A 14 14.77 -1.30 -0.68
N VAL A 15 15.32 -1.90 0.37
CA VAL A 15 15.07 -1.51 1.76
C VAL A 15 15.54 -0.07 1.97
N ALA A 16 14.63 0.81 2.43
CA ALA A 16 14.95 2.17 2.83
C ALA A 16 15.06 2.29 4.36
N LEU A 17 15.80 3.30 4.84
CA LEU A 17 15.86 3.62 6.27
C LEU A 17 14.47 3.85 6.87
N THR A 18 13.60 4.51 6.10
CA THR A 18 12.24 4.82 6.51
C THR A 18 11.39 3.57 6.69
N ASP A 19 11.74 2.40 6.12
CA ASP A 19 10.97 1.17 6.27
C ASP A 19 11.12 0.54 7.65
N LEU A 20 12.24 0.77 8.34
CA LEU A 20 12.59 0.10 9.59
C LEU A 20 11.61 0.38 10.74
N ASN A 21 10.80 1.45 10.65
CA ASN A 21 9.81 1.78 11.67
C ASN A 21 8.53 0.93 11.64
N ARG A 22 8.26 0.25 10.51
CA ARG A 22 7.00 -0.47 10.28
C ARG A 22 7.19 -1.86 9.66
N GLN A 23 8.31 -2.10 8.98
CA GLN A 23 8.66 -3.37 8.35
C GLN A 23 9.71 -4.07 9.21
N PHE A 24 9.25 -4.67 10.32
CA PHE A 24 10.08 -5.18 11.42
C PHE A 24 11.10 -6.27 11.04
N TYR A 25 10.96 -6.87 9.86
CA TYR A 25 11.86 -7.92 9.37
C TYR A 25 13.09 -7.37 8.64
N TYR A 26 13.16 -6.05 8.37
CA TYR A 26 14.37 -5.39 7.88
C TYR A 26 15.24 -4.86 9.02
N LYS A 27 16.55 -4.82 8.78
CA LYS A 27 17.57 -4.31 9.70
C LYS A 27 18.36 -3.18 9.02
N GLN A 28 19.11 -2.42 9.82
CA GLN A 28 19.97 -1.35 9.32
C GLN A 28 20.94 -1.82 8.22
N ASN A 29 21.48 -3.05 8.33
CA ASN A 29 22.42 -3.60 7.37
C ASN A 29 21.76 -4.07 6.06
N ASP A 30 20.42 -4.10 6.02
CA ASP A 30 19.67 -4.52 4.83
C ASP A 30 19.38 -3.36 3.89
N ILE A 31 19.62 -2.11 4.31
CA ILE A 31 19.39 -0.90 3.53
C ILE A 31 20.09 -0.99 2.16
N GLY A 32 19.33 -0.71 1.10
CA GLY A 32 19.79 -0.80 -0.29
C GLY A 32 19.73 -2.21 -0.91
N GLN A 33 19.38 -3.24 -0.15
CA GLN A 33 19.16 -4.58 -0.68
C GLN A 33 17.71 -4.76 -1.15
N PRO A 34 17.43 -5.64 -2.14
CA PRO A 34 16.07 -5.93 -2.60
C PRO A 34 15.15 -6.39 -1.47
N LYS A 35 13.99 -5.74 -1.30
CA LYS A 35 13.02 -6.05 -0.24
C LYS A 35 12.57 -7.52 -0.27
N VAL A 36 12.21 -8.01 -1.46
CA VAL A 36 11.76 -9.40 -1.64
C VAL A 36 12.78 -10.43 -1.22
N LYS A 37 14.07 -10.16 -1.42
CA LYS A 37 15.15 -11.08 -1.07
C LYS A 37 15.30 -11.21 0.44
N ILE A 38 15.31 -10.08 1.14
CA ILE A 38 15.39 -10.07 2.61
C ILE A 38 14.15 -10.74 3.22
N LEU A 39 12.97 -10.52 2.64
CA LEU A 39 11.73 -11.18 3.07
C LEU A 39 11.79 -12.71 2.89
N GLU A 40 12.29 -13.20 1.76
CA GLU A 40 12.48 -14.65 1.51
C GLU A 40 13.40 -15.28 2.55
N GLU A 41 14.56 -14.66 2.79
CA GLU A 41 15.53 -15.13 3.80
C GLU A 41 14.91 -15.15 5.21
N TYR A 42 14.17 -14.10 5.58
CA TYR A 42 13.48 -14.00 6.86
C TYR A 42 12.42 -15.10 7.03
N LEU A 43 11.54 -15.28 6.05
CA LEU A 43 10.46 -16.28 6.10
C LEU A 43 11.02 -17.71 6.16
N TRP A 44 12.08 -17.99 5.42
CA TRP A 44 12.74 -19.29 5.47
C TRP A 44 13.38 -19.53 6.83
N GLN A 45 14.17 -18.58 7.32
CA GLN A 45 14.94 -18.73 8.56
C GLN A 45 14.05 -18.85 9.80
N TYR A 46 13.01 -18.03 9.92
CA TYR A 46 12.23 -17.90 11.16
C TYR A 46 10.89 -18.63 11.13
N HIS A 47 10.35 -18.90 9.93
CA HIS A 47 9.03 -19.50 9.79
C HIS A 47 9.02 -20.80 8.98
N ASN A 48 10.15 -21.21 8.40
CA ASN A 48 10.25 -22.38 7.52
C ASN A 48 9.24 -22.32 6.35
N VAL A 49 8.96 -21.09 5.88
CA VAL A 49 8.07 -20.83 4.73
C VAL A 49 8.92 -20.57 3.50
N ARG A 50 8.57 -21.23 2.39
CA ARG A 50 9.18 -20.98 1.08
C ARG A 50 8.26 -20.11 0.25
N ILE A 51 8.83 -19.10 -0.40
CA ILE A 51 8.14 -18.23 -1.34
C ILE A 51 8.93 -18.18 -2.63
N ASN A 52 8.28 -17.82 -3.73
CA ASN A 52 8.96 -17.34 -4.92
C ASN A 52 9.06 -15.81 -4.84
N ILE A 53 10.14 -15.24 -5.38
CA ILE A 53 10.33 -13.79 -5.41
C ILE A 53 10.48 -13.28 -6.84
N ILE A 54 9.91 -12.11 -7.09
CA ILE A 54 10.07 -11.37 -8.34
C ILE A 54 10.50 -9.95 -7.97
N HIS A 55 11.78 -9.63 -8.18
CA HIS A 55 12.30 -8.28 -8.00
C HIS A 55 12.21 -7.50 -9.32
N LYS A 56 11.00 -7.08 -9.67
CA LYS A 56 10.68 -6.33 -10.90
C LYS A 56 9.46 -5.45 -10.68
N ASP A 57 9.34 -4.41 -11.50
CA ASP A 57 8.13 -3.62 -11.55
C ASP A 57 6.96 -4.46 -12.10
N VAL A 58 5.74 -4.20 -11.61
CA VAL A 58 4.50 -4.84 -12.10
C VAL A 58 4.30 -4.63 -13.61
N PHE A 59 4.83 -3.56 -14.19
CA PHE A 59 4.79 -3.31 -15.63
C PHE A 59 5.70 -4.24 -16.44
N GLU A 60 6.69 -4.88 -15.81
CA GLU A 60 7.69 -5.73 -16.47
C GLU A 60 7.35 -7.22 -16.41
N VAL A 61 6.30 -7.60 -15.69
CA VAL A 61 5.86 -8.98 -15.55
C VAL A 61 4.74 -9.26 -16.55
N CYS A 62 4.91 -10.30 -17.37
CA CYS A 62 3.93 -10.67 -18.39
C CYS A 62 3.11 -11.91 -18.00
N ASP A 63 3.73 -12.84 -17.27
CA ASP A 63 3.14 -14.15 -16.99
C ASP A 63 2.50 -14.16 -15.60
N TYR A 64 1.18 -14.14 -15.58
CA TYR A 64 0.38 -14.25 -14.37
C TYR A 64 -0.45 -15.54 -14.41
N GLU A 65 0.02 -16.54 -13.69
CA GLU A 65 -0.66 -17.84 -13.53
C GLU A 65 -0.90 -18.10 -12.04
N TYR A 66 -1.92 -17.43 -11.48
CA TYR A 66 -2.24 -17.48 -10.07
C TYR A 66 -3.73 -17.70 -9.84
N ASP A 67 -4.07 -18.39 -8.76
CA ASP A 67 -5.48 -18.59 -8.37
C ASP A 67 -6.10 -17.31 -7.77
N LEU A 68 -5.27 -16.46 -7.17
CA LEU A 68 -5.65 -15.24 -6.47
C LEU A 68 -4.46 -14.29 -6.39
N MET A 69 -4.70 -12.99 -6.54
CA MET A 69 -3.70 -11.94 -6.31
C MET A 69 -4.07 -11.07 -5.11
N PHE A 70 -3.07 -10.65 -4.34
CA PHE A 70 -3.21 -9.58 -3.34
C PHE A 70 -2.48 -8.33 -3.84
N CYS A 71 -3.19 -7.21 -3.91
CA CYS A 71 -2.65 -5.93 -4.34
C CYS A 71 -2.36 -5.08 -3.10
N CYS A 72 -1.07 -4.84 -2.83
CA CYS A 72 -0.59 -4.06 -1.68
C CYS A 72 0.26 -2.85 -2.10
N PHE A 73 0.22 -2.47 -3.38
CA PHE A 73 0.98 -1.32 -3.88
C PHE A 73 0.56 -0.04 -3.20
N ASP A 74 1.49 0.88 -3.02
CA ASP A 74 1.24 2.19 -2.40
C ASP A 74 0.71 3.24 -3.41
N ASN A 75 0.99 3.05 -4.69
CA ASN A 75 0.66 3.98 -5.76
C ASN A 75 -0.50 3.51 -6.64
N VAL A 76 -1.25 4.48 -7.17
CA VAL A 76 -2.46 4.24 -7.98
C VAL A 76 -2.11 3.56 -9.31
N GLU A 77 -0.97 3.90 -9.90
CA GLU A 77 -0.55 3.39 -11.20
C GLU A 77 -0.38 1.87 -11.19
N SER A 78 0.40 1.36 -10.23
CA SER A 78 0.65 -0.07 -10.03
C SER A 78 -0.63 -0.82 -9.65
N ARG A 79 -1.49 -0.22 -8.81
CA ARG A 79 -2.83 -0.76 -8.52
C ARG A 79 -3.68 -0.92 -9.79
N MET A 80 -3.69 0.09 -10.66
CA MET A 80 -4.46 0.05 -11.91
C MET A 80 -3.88 -0.95 -12.91
N GLN A 81 -2.56 -1.09 -12.95
CA GLN A 81 -1.89 -2.11 -13.77
C GLN A 81 -2.27 -3.52 -13.31
N LEU A 82 -2.19 -3.80 -12.02
CA LEU A 82 -2.56 -5.11 -11.50
C LEU A 82 -4.07 -5.39 -11.66
N ASN A 83 -4.91 -4.35 -11.57
CA ASN A 83 -6.34 -4.44 -11.89
C ASN A 83 -6.61 -4.77 -13.38
N TYR A 84 -5.80 -4.23 -14.30
CA TYR A 84 -5.85 -4.60 -15.72
C TYR A 84 -5.37 -6.05 -15.95
N ILE A 85 -4.30 -6.46 -15.29
CA ILE A 85 -3.79 -7.84 -15.31
C ILE A 85 -4.85 -8.83 -14.81
N SER A 86 -5.55 -8.48 -13.72
CA SER A 86 -6.69 -9.25 -13.20
C SER A 86 -7.80 -9.39 -14.24
N TYR A 87 -8.10 -8.32 -14.99
CA TYR A 87 -9.08 -8.35 -16.07
C TYR A 87 -8.68 -9.29 -17.22
N ILE A 88 -7.47 -9.12 -17.78
CA ILE A 88 -7.04 -9.87 -18.98
C ILE A 88 -6.84 -11.36 -18.70
N ASN A 89 -6.38 -11.73 -17.49
CA ASN A 89 -6.14 -13.12 -17.10
C ASN A 89 -7.36 -13.74 -16.39
N ASN A 90 -8.40 -12.95 -16.09
CA ASN A 90 -9.56 -13.37 -15.31
C ASN A 90 -9.16 -14.00 -13.95
N ILE A 91 -8.17 -13.42 -13.29
CA ILE A 91 -7.68 -13.83 -11.97
C ILE A 91 -8.32 -12.92 -10.92
N PRO A 92 -9.03 -13.43 -9.90
CA PRO A 92 -9.57 -12.59 -8.85
C PRO A 92 -8.45 -11.92 -8.06
N MET A 93 -8.72 -10.72 -7.55
CA MET A 93 -7.75 -9.92 -6.81
C MET A 93 -8.38 -9.34 -5.55
N ILE A 94 -7.59 -9.26 -4.48
CA ILE A 94 -7.94 -8.52 -3.26
C ILE A 94 -6.97 -7.35 -3.13
N ASP A 95 -7.47 -6.13 -3.31
CA ASP A 95 -6.73 -4.90 -3.06
C ASP A 95 -6.83 -4.49 -1.59
N LEU A 96 -5.68 -4.12 -1.03
CA LEU A 96 -5.48 -3.75 0.35
C LEU A 96 -4.87 -2.36 0.40
N GLY A 97 -5.47 -1.48 1.19
CA GLY A 97 -4.93 -0.15 1.44
C GLY A 97 -4.96 0.20 2.91
N ILE A 98 -3.94 0.93 3.34
CA ILE A 98 -3.80 1.42 4.70
C ILE A 98 -3.32 2.86 4.63
N GLU A 99 -3.98 3.74 5.38
CA GLU A 99 -3.57 5.12 5.55
C GLU A 99 -3.80 5.51 7.01
N GLY A 100 -2.71 5.60 7.79
CA GLY A 100 -2.77 5.91 9.23
C GLY A 100 -3.65 4.92 10.01
N LEU A 101 -4.79 5.38 10.56
CA LEU A 101 -5.75 4.54 11.29
C LEU A 101 -6.94 4.08 10.44
N GLN A 102 -6.84 4.18 9.12
CA GLN A 102 -7.85 3.72 8.18
C GLN A 102 -7.31 2.56 7.34
N MET A 103 -8.21 1.66 6.94
CA MET A 103 -7.89 0.63 5.95
C MET A 103 -9.07 0.33 5.05
N HIS A 104 -8.78 -0.27 3.90
CA HIS A 104 -9.78 -0.91 3.06
C HIS A 104 -9.32 -2.27 2.56
N VAL A 105 -10.30 -3.12 2.27
CA VAL A 105 -10.15 -4.40 1.57
C VAL A 105 -11.17 -4.42 0.44
N LYS A 106 -10.72 -4.54 -0.80
CA LYS A 106 -11.57 -4.59 -2.00
C LYS A 106 -11.34 -5.88 -2.76
N ARG A 107 -12.38 -6.67 -2.97
CA ARG A 107 -12.34 -7.78 -3.93
C ARG A 107 -12.71 -7.30 -5.32
N VAL A 108 -11.88 -7.64 -6.28
CA VAL A 108 -12.10 -7.50 -7.71
C VAL A 108 -12.22 -8.89 -8.31
N ASP A 109 -13.30 -9.12 -9.05
CA ASP A 109 -13.61 -10.42 -9.63
C ASP A 109 -14.52 -10.19 -10.85
N PHE A 110 -13.91 -10.21 -12.03
CA PHE A 110 -14.60 -9.94 -13.29
C PHE A 110 -15.52 -11.09 -13.71
N ALA A 111 -15.21 -12.33 -13.32
CA ALA A 111 -16.06 -13.49 -13.58
C ALA A 111 -17.42 -13.40 -12.88
N THR A 112 -17.48 -12.70 -11.74
CA THR A 112 -18.71 -12.49 -10.96
C THR A 112 -19.30 -11.08 -11.13
N ASN A 113 -18.84 -10.29 -12.10
CA ASN A 113 -19.28 -8.92 -12.36
C ASN A 113 -19.18 -7.97 -11.15
N ARG A 114 -18.16 -8.14 -10.29
CA ARG A 114 -17.91 -7.20 -9.19
C ARG A 114 -17.25 -5.92 -9.71
N ALA A 115 -17.50 -4.80 -9.01
CA ALA A 115 -16.85 -3.54 -9.31
C ALA A 115 -15.33 -3.68 -9.17
N CYS A 116 -14.57 -3.20 -10.16
CA CYS A 116 -13.09 -3.23 -10.13
C CYS A 116 -12.51 -1.94 -9.53
N LEU A 117 -11.17 -1.82 -9.45
CA LEU A 117 -10.53 -0.61 -8.91
C LEU A 117 -10.84 0.66 -9.74
N TYR A 118 -11.05 0.53 -11.05
CA TYR A 118 -11.44 1.67 -11.88
C TYR A 118 -12.83 2.20 -11.53
N CYS A 119 -13.75 1.35 -11.05
CA CYS A 119 -15.09 1.79 -10.61
C CYS A 119 -15.03 2.73 -9.39
N MET A 120 -13.92 2.75 -8.66
CA MET A 120 -13.71 3.61 -7.49
C MET A 120 -12.65 4.69 -7.72
N LYS A 121 -12.34 5.01 -8.99
CA LYS A 121 -11.29 5.96 -9.39
C LYS A 121 -11.36 7.32 -8.69
N GLU A 122 -12.57 7.79 -8.38
CA GLU A 122 -12.82 9.08 -7.73
C GLU A 122 -12.30 9.12 -6.29
N LEU A 123 -12.26 7.96 -5.60
CA LEU A 123 -11.72 7.85 -4.24
C LEU A 123 -10.20 8.10 -4.19
N TYR A 124 -9.48 7.91 -5.29
CA TYR A 124 -8.05 8.21 -5.38
C TYR A 124 -7.74 9.71 -5.59
N GLY A 125 -8.75 10.54 -5.89
CA GLY A 125 -8.56 11.93 -6.33
C GLY A 125 -8.43 12.98 -5.21
N THR A 126 -8.77 12.66 -3.97
CA THR A 126 -8.77 13.62 -2.85
C THR A 126 -7.41 13.72 -2.17
N LYS A 127 -6.50 14.55 -2.69
CA LYS A 127 -5.34 15.04 -1.91
C LYS A 127 -5.77 16.28 -1.12
N ALA A 128 -5.88 16.15 0.21
CA ALA A 128 -6.09 17.30 1.07
C ALA A 128 -4.84 18.21 1.05
N ALA A 129 -4.97 19.41 0.48
CA ALA A 129 -3.91 20.40 0.52
C ALA A 129 -3.83 21.03 1.93
N PHE A 130 -2.66 20.96 2.57
CA PHE A 130 -2.41 21.64 3.84
C PHE A 130 -2.33 23.16 3.63
N ASN A 131 -3.12 23.93 4.38
CA ASN A 131 -3.11 25.40 4.32
C ASN A 131 -1.89 26.00 5.05
N TYR A 132 -1.14 26.84 4.35
CA TYR A 132 0.13 27.45 4.78
C TYR A 132 0.02 28.40 5.99
N CYS A 133 -1.19 28.81 6.40
CA CYS A 133 -1.43 29.92 7.32
C CYS A 133 -1.23 29.58 8.82
N THR A 134 -0.97 28.32 9.19
CA THR A 134 -0.96 27.85 10.59
C THR A 134 0.43 27.88 11.27
N LEU A 135 1.49 28.25 10.56
CA LEU A 135 2.91 28.03 10.92
C LEU A 135 3.49 28.89 12.07
N LYS A 136 2.71 29.72 12.77
CA LYS A 136 3.27 30.82 13.59
C LYS A 136 3.64 30.50 15.05
N ASN A 137 3.48 29.28 15.57
CA ASN A 137 3.91 28.93 16.94
C ASN A 137 4.31 27.46 17.05
N THR A 138 5.47 27.11 17.59
CA THR A 138 5.89 25.70 17.76
C THR A 138 5.14 25.02 18.92
N ASN A 139 3.95 24.52 18.60
CA ASN A 139 3.23 23.51 19.38
C ASN A 139 3.47 22.16 18.67
N THR A 140 3.21 21.01 19.30
CA THR A 140 3.30 19.68 18.64
C THR A 140 2.56 19.62 17.30
N ARG A 141 1.46 20.37 17.14
CA ARG A 141 0.71 20.51 15.87
C ARG A 141 1.44 21.26 14.74
N ASN A 142 2.48 22.04 15.05
CA ASN A 142 3.20 22.87 14.08
C ASN A 142 4.61 22.34 13.77
N ARG A 143 5.06 21.28 14.46
CA ARG A 143 6.35 20.63 14.19
C ARG A 143 6.39 20.02 12.79
N GLU A 144 5.40 19.19 12.46
CA GLU A 144 5.29 18.55 11.14
C GLU A 144 5.21 19.59 10.03
N ALA A 145 4.35 20.60 10.21
CA ALA A 145 4.21 21.69 9.25
C ALA A 145 5.51 22.49 9.08
N TYR A 146 6.29 22.71 10.16
CA TYR A 146 7.57 23.38 10.08
C TYR A 146 8.63 22.55 9.35
N ILE A 147 8.77 21.26 9.70
CA ILE A 147 9.67 20.33 9.00
C ILE A 147 9.30 20.21 7.52
N TYR A 148 8.01 20.12 7.20
CA TYR A 148 7.52 20.10 5.83
C TYR A 148 7.90 21.40 5.09
N SER A 149 7.71 22.57 5.73
CA SER A 149 8.10 23.85 5.13
C SER A 149 9.60 23.97 4.86
N LEU A 150 10.44 23.42 5.75
CA LEU A 150 11.88 23.34 5.51
C LEU A 150 12.20 22.38 4.36
N SER A 151 11.48 21.26 4.27
CA SER A 151 11.63 20.27 3.18
C SER A 151 11.20 20.81 1.80
N LEU A 152 10.38 21.88 1.77
CA LEU A 152 10.08 22.63 0.54
C LEU A 152 11.19 23.64 0.19
N LYS A 153 11.98 24.08 1.17
CA LYS A 153 13.02 25.11 1.00
C LYS A 153 14.40 24.50 0.73
N TYR A 154 14.72 23.37 1.35
CA TYR A 154 16.00 22.68 1.24
C TYR A 154 15.81 21.34 0.54
N GLU A 155 16.69 21.03 -0.41
CA GLU A 155 16.64 19.77 -1.16
C GLU A 155 17.14 18.58 -0.31
N SER A 156 18.24 18.77 0.43
CA SER A 156 18.86 17.73 1.25
C SER A 156 18.13 17.55 2.58
N VAL A 157 18.07 16.32 3.08
CA VAL A 157 17.46 16.04 4.38
C VAL A 157 18.37 16.54 5.51
N GLU A 158 19.68 16.47 5.29
CA GLU A 158 20.72 16.90 6.21
C GLU A 158 20.57 18.40 6.54
N ASP A 159 20.36 19.25 5.53
CA ASP A 159 20.16 20.70 5.72
C ASP A 159 18.90 21.00 6.52
N VAL A 160 17.82 20.23 6.30
CA VAL A 160 16.57 20.38 7.05
C VAL A 160 16.78 20.00 8.52
N VAL A 161 17.46 18.88 8.78
CA VAL A 161 17.79 18.44 10.14
C VAL A 161 18.66 19.48 10.83
N GLU A 162 19.71 19.98 10.18
CA GLU A 162 20.61 21.00 10.75
C GLU A 162 19.86 22.29 11.07
N HIS A 163 19.08 22.83 10.13
CA HIS A 163 18.32 24.06 10.34
C HIS A 163 17.28 23.92 11.44
N PHE A 164 16.53 22.82 11.44
CA PHE A 164 15.54 22.57 12.47
C PHE A 164 16.20 22.47 13.85
N ASN A 165 17.33 21.76 13.93
CA ASN A 165 18.06 21.55 15.17
C ASN A 165 18.80 22.79 15.66
N ALA A 166 19.17 23.73 14.79
CA ALA A 166 19.81 24.98 15.20
C ALA A 166 18.90 25.87 16.05
N VAL A 167 17.58 25.84 15.80
CA VAL A 167 16.62 26.79 16.41
C VAL A 167 15.63 26.15 17.40
N ASN A 168 15.55 24.83 17.47
CA ASN A 168 14.62 24.11 18.36
C ASN A 168 15.33 23.39 19.51
N ALA A 169 14.72 23.41 20.69
CA ALA A 169 15.20 22.66 21.86
C ALA A 169 15.03 21.13 21.68
N VAL A 170 13.87 20.70 21.17
CA VAL A 170 13.60 19.30 20.81
C VAL A 170 14.14 19.04 19.41
N LYS A 171 15.17 18.22 19.30
CA LYS A 171 15.83 17.92 18.03
C LYS A 171 14.98 17.00 17.14
N THR A 172 15.18 17.09 15.83
CA THR A 172 14.70 16.16 14.80
C THR A 172 15.86 15.33 14.30
N ASP A 173 15.55 14.26 13.58
CA ASP A 173 16.51 13.40 12.92
C ASP A 173 16.11 13.16 11.46
N GLU A 174 17.00 12.50 10.71
CA GLU A 174 16.77 12.16 9.31
C GLU A 174 15.49 11.34 9.12
N PHE A 175 15.19 10.46 10.08
CA PHE A 175 14.05 9.57 10.02
C PHE A 175 12.72 10.34 10.06
N GLU A 176 12.57 11.28 11.01
CA GLU A 176 11.38 12.12 11.12
C GLU A 176 11.23 13.05 9.91
N VAL A 177 12.32 13.67 9.45
CA VAL A 177 12.28 14.57 8.29
C VAL A 177 11.88 13.83 7.02
N ARG A 178 12.48 12.68 6.73
CA ARG A 178 12.08 11.83 5.59
C ARG A 178 10.64 11.39 5.72
N GLY A 179 10.24 10.95 6.92
CA GLY A 179 8.87 10.52 7.18
C GLY A 179 7.85 11.61 6.85
N ILE A 180 8.10 12.86 7.24
CA ILE A 180 7.21 13.98 6.94
C ILE A 180 7.28 14.39 5.46
N LYS A 181 8.47 14.48 4.88
CA LYS A 181 8.67 14.85 3.46
C LYS A 181 8.00 13.88 2.50
N GLU A 182 8.10 12.59 2.80
CA GLU A 182 7.55 11.49 2.00
C GLU A 182 6.12 11.10 2.42
N ASN A 183 5.53 11.82 3.39
CA ASN A 183 4.19 11.57 3.95
C ASN A 183 4.02 10.11 4.47
N ILE A 184 5.07 9.57 5.08
CA ILE A 184 5.10 8.25 5.70
C ILE A 184 4.41 8.33 7.05
N LEU A 185 3.13 7.98 7.07
CA LEU A 185 2.38 7.78 8.31
C LEU A 185 2.88 6.50 8.99
N PRO A 186 3.23 6.52 10.29
CA PRO A 186 3.52 5.30 11.03
C PRO A 186 2.29 4.39 11.00
N ASN A 187 2.32 3.37 10.16
CA ASN A 187 1.30 2.35 10.17
C ASN A 187 1.36 1.63 11.51
N ALA A 188 0.27 1.69 12.25
CA ALA A 188 0.19 0.93 13.47
C ALA A 188 0.02 -0.54 13.09
N CYS A 189 0.93 -1.41 13.54
CA CYS A 189 0.93 -2.85 13.22
C CYS A 189 -0.45 -3.52 13.40
N TYR A 190 -1.30 -2.96 14.28
CA TYR A 190 -2.66 -3.42 14.48
C TYR A 190 -3.57 -3.21 13.25
N ILE A 191 -3.44 -2.11 12.49
CA ILE A 191 -4.24 -1.85 11.28
C ILE A 191 -3.85 -2.83 10.18
N ALA A 192 -2.55 -3.11 10.01
CA ALA A 192 -2.07 -4.10 9.06
C ALA A 192 -2.61 -5.50 9.40
N SER A 193 -2.56 -5.88 10.68
CA SER A 193 -3.11 -7.16 11.16
C SER A 193 -4.61 -7.27 10.92
N LEU A 194 -5.34 -6.17 11.14
CA LEU A 194 -6.77 -6.09 10.88
C LEU A 194 -7.09 -6.20 9.38
N CYS A 195 -6.37 -5.47 8.54
CA CYS A 195 -6.51 -5.49 7.09
C CYS A 195 -6.26 -6.90 6.53
N ALA A 196 -5.18 -7.56 6.95
CA ALA A 196 -4.88 -8.94 6.59
C ALA A 196 -5.97 -9.92 7.03
N SER A 197 -6.50 -9.77 8.25
CA SER A 197 -7.60 -10.61 8.74
C SER A 197 -8.88 -10.45 7.92
N MET A 198 -9.21 -9.22 7.52
CA MET A 198 -10.36 -8.94 6.66
C MET A 198 -10.16 -9.41 5.23
N ALA A 199 -8.92 -9.39 4.73
CA ALA A 199 -8.56 -9.95 3.43
C ALA A 199 -8.86 -11.46 3.39
N LEU A 200 -8.40 -12.21 4.39
CA LEU A 200 -8.67 -13.65 4.50
C LEU A 200 -10.17 -13.94 4.63
N LYS A 201 -10.89 -13.18 5.45
CA LYS A 201 -12.36 -13.29 5.54
C LYS A 201 -13.05 -13.05 4.19
N MET A 202 -12.53 -12.14 3.37
CA MET A 202 -13.07 -11.84 2.04
C MET A 202 -12.77 -12.93 1.00
N VAL A 203 -11.67 -13.68 1.16
CA VAL A 203 -11.40 -14.89 0.37
C VAL A 203 -12.49 -15.93 0.62
N ASP A 204 -12.84 -16.18 1.89
CA ASP A 204 -13.76 -17.25 2.29
C ASP A 204 -15.25 -16.91 2.09
N GLU A 205 -15.71 -15.77 2.63
CA GLU A 205 -17.15 -15.51 2.78
C GLU A 205 -17.79 -14.83 1.56
N CYS A 206 -17.02 -14.12 0.74
CA CYS A 206 -17.45 -13.47 -0.51
C CYS A 206 -18.73 -12.59 -0.44
N LYS A 207 -19.27 -12.28 0.75
CA LYS A 207 -20.58 -11.63 0.93
C LYS A 207 -20.58 -10.15 0.53
N TYR A 208 -19.45 -9.49 0.75
CA TYR A 208 -19.19 -8.09 0.44
C TYR A 208 -17.98 -8.00 -0.47
N ASP A 209 -17.89 -6.97 -1.29
CA ASP A 209 -16.72 -6.74 -2.14
C ASP A 209 -15.86 -5.55 -1.70
N PHE A 210 -16.31 -4.79 -0.71
CA PHE A 210 -15.56 -3.69 -0.11
C PHE A 210 -15.79 -3.63 1.40
N ILE A 211 -14.69 -3.62 2.15
CA ILE A 211 -14.66 -3.41 3.60
C ILE A 211 -13.83 -2.16 3.85
N TYR A 212 -14.35 -1.25 4.66
CA TYR A 212 -13.61 -0.05 5.09
C TYR A 212 -13.66 0.08 6.60
N TYR A 213 -12.54 0.48 7.19
CA TYR A 213 -12.39 0.73 8.61
C TYR A 213 -11.83 2.13 8.85
N ASN A 214 -12.36 2.82 9.86
CA ASN A 214 -11.86 4.11 10.31
C ASN A 214 -11.67 4.11 11.83
N GLY A 215 -10.44 4.36 12.28
CA GLY A 215 -10.05 4.41 13.69
C GLY A 215 -9.89 5.82 14.29
N TYR A 216 -10.11 6.90 13.53
CA TYR A 216 -9.85 8.27 14.01
C TYR A 216 -10.96 8.85 14.89
N GLU A 217 -12.22 8.66 14.53
CA GLU A 217 -13.36 9.26 15.25
C GLU A 217 -14.13 8.22 16.08
N LYS A 218 -14.56 7.14 15.42
CA LYS A 218 -15.29 6.02 16.01
C LYS A 218 -14.79 4.75 15.36
N VAL A 219 -14.36 3.77 16.14
CA VAL A 219 -13.97 2.44 15.65
C VAL A 219 -15.20 1.78 15.02
N HIS A 220 -15.24 1.74 13.68
CA HIS A 220 -16.35 1.10 12.97
C HIS A 220 -15.89 0.52 11.62
N PHE A 221 -16.63 -0.49 11.17
CA PHE A 221 -16.47 -1.09 9.86
C PHE A 221 -17.69 -0.77 9.00
N ASN A 222 -17.43 -0.54 7.72
CA ASN A 222 -18.45 -0.49 6.68
C ASN A 222 -18.25 -1.67 5.74
N PHE A 223 -19.32 -2.40 5.47
CA PHE A 223 -19.34 -3.56 4.58
C PHE A 223 -20.27 -3.26 3.42
N ILE A 224 -19.74 -3.24 2.20
CA ILE A 224 -20.43 -2.70 1.02
C ILE A 224 -20.32 -3.71 -0.13
N ASN A 225 -21.38 -3.75 -0.96
CA ASN A 225 -21.31 -4.30 -2.31
C ASN A 225 -21.32 -3.12 -3.28
N MET A 226 -20.18 -2.84 -3.90
CA MET A 226 -20.00 -1.72 -4.79
C MET A 226 -20.75 -1.96 -6.10
N VAL A 227 -21.41 -0.91 -6.56
CA VAL A 227 -22.06 -0.91 -7.87
C VAL A 227 -20.99 -0.70 -8.94
N VAL A 228 -21.08 -1.46 -10.03
CA VAL A 228 -20.24 -1.24 -11.21
C VAL A 228 -20.55 0.13 -11.79
N ASP A 229 -19.53 0.98 -11.88
CA ASP A 229 -19.63 2.28 -12.56
C ASP A 229 -20.01 2.06 -14.04
N PRO A 230 -21.12 2.64 -14.52
CA PRO A 230 -21.53 2.55 -15.92
C PRO A 230 -20.49 3.08 -16.91
N ALA A 231 -19.60 3.98 -16.47
CA ALA A 231 -18.49 4.50 -17.26
C ALA A 231 -17.20 3.67 -17.15
N CYS A 232 -17.22 2.53 -16.42
CA CYS A 232 -16.04 1.70 -16.23
C CYS A 232 -15.56 1.09 -17.56
N ILE A 233 -14.33 1.40 -17.96
CA ILE A 233 -13.75 0.92 -19.21
C ILE A 233 -13.37 -0.58 -19.18
N LEU A 234 -13.23 -1.18 -17.99
CA LEU A 234 -12.88 -2.59 -17.83
C LEU A 234 -14.11 -3.46 -17.61
N CYS A 235 -14.94 -3.14 -16.60
CA CYS A 235 -16.13 -3.94 -16.29
C CYS A 235 -17.16 -3.95 -17.44
N ASN A 236 -17.23 -2.89 -18.24
CA ASN A 236 -18.16 -2.81 -19.38
C ASN A 236 -17.52 -3.22 -20.71
N ALA A 237 -16.22 -3.52 -20.73
CA ALA A 237 -15.60 -4.10 -21.90
C ALA A 237 -16.05 -5.57 -22.02
N LYS A 238 -16.71 -5.92 -23.13
CA LYS A 238 -16.98 -7.33 -23.46
C LYS A 238 -15.66 -8.09 -23.38
N MET A 239 -15.57 -9.12 -22.54
CA MET A 239 -14.39 -9.99 -22.47
C MET A 239 -14.08 -10.52 -23.87
N ARG A 240 -13.16 -9.87 -24.57
CA ARG A 240 -12.59 -10.41 -25.80
C ARG A 240 -11.58 -11.43 -25.31
N LYS A 241 -12.00 -12.69 -25.17
CA LYS A 241 -11.02 -13.78 -25.13
C LYS A 241 -10.11 -13.56 -26.34
N PRO A 242 -8.79 -13.43 -26.19
CA PRO A 242 -7.92 -13.54 -27.34
C PRO A 242 -8.21 -14.92 -27.93
N VAL A 243 -8.74 -14.93 -29.16
CA VAL A 243 -8.76 -16.14 -29.97
C VAL A 243 -7.29 -16.36 -30.28
N ILE A 244 -6.66 -17.28 -29.54
CA ILE A 244 -5.36 -17.81 -29.92
C ILE A 244 -5.68 -18.75 -31.09
N GLU A 245 -5.51 -18.25 -32.32
CA GLU A 245 -5.41 -19.08 -33.53
C GLU A 245 -4.04 -19.75 -33.60
#